data_AF-A0ABD6F0R5-F1
#
_entry.id   AF-A0ABD6F0R5-F1
#
_cell.length_a   1.000
_cell.length_b   1.000
_cell.length_c   1.000
_cell.angle_alpha   90.00
_cell.angle_beta   90.00
_cell.angle_gamma   90.00
#
_symmetry.space_group_name_H-M   'P 1'
#
loop_
_entity.id
_entity.type
_entity.pdbx_description
1 polymer ?
#
loop_
_entity_poly.entity_id
_entity_poly.type
_entity_poly.pdbx_seq_one_letter_code
_entity_poly.pdbx_strand_id
1 'polypeptide(L)'
;MSVVIPLVAVSAFWIVVGVGGPFIVPKGINRGIIQTMIVLTAVCCWLFWILVYLHQLNPLIGPQLPVKTIRWLSEAWGNAPILIDPTGKQQ
;
A
#
# COMPACT_ATOMS: atom_id res chain seq x y z
N MET A 1 -6.24 9.88 -6.13
CA MET A 1 -6.48 8.52 -6.68
C MET A 1 -7.67 7.94 -5.95
N SER A 2 -8.70 7.45 -6.65
CA SER A 2 -9.91 6.95 -6.00
C SER A 2 -9.61 5.72 -5.14
N VAL A 3 -9.87 5.80 -3.84
CA VAL A 3 -9.62 4.76 -2.81
C VAL A 3 -10.23 3.40 -3.17
N VAL A 4 -11.34 3.42 -3.90
CA VAL A 4 -12.09 2.23 -4.31
C VAL A 4 -11.28 1.33 -5.26
N ILE A 5 -10.52 1.93 -6.18
CA ILE A 5 -9.78 1.19 -7.22
C ILE A 5 -8.75 0.22 -6.61
N PRO A 6 -7.80 0.67 -5.76
CA PRO A 6 -6.83 -0.23 -5.15
C PRO A 6 -7.48 -1.24 -4.20
N LEU A 7 -8.51 -0.84 -3.43
CA LEU A 7 -9.23 -1.73 -2.52
C LEU A 7 -9.85 -2.93 -3.25
N VAL A 8 -10.57 -2.67 -4.35
CA VAL A 8 -11.23 -3.73 -5.12
C VAL A 8 -10.19 -4.59 -5.84
N ALA A 9 -9.19 -3.97 -6.48
CA ALA A 9 -8.18 -4.70 -7.26
C ALA A 9 -7.36 -5.67 -6.40
N VAL A 10 -6.82 -5.20 -5.28
CA VAL A 10 -5.94 -6.03 -4.44
C VAL A 10 -6.73 -7.07 -3.65
N SER A 11 -7.95 -6.75 -3.22
CA SER A 11 -8.82 -7.73 -2.56
C SER A 11 -9.26 -8.84 -3.52
N ALA A 12 -9.66 -8.49 -4.75
CA ALA A 12 -10.02 -9.48 -5.76
C ALA A 12 -8.83 -10.39 -6.09
N PHE A 13 -7.63 -9.84 -6.24
CA PHE A 13 -6.42 -10.62 -6.49
C PHE A 13 -6.17 -11.67 -5.40
N TRP A 14 -6.17 -11.28 -4.13
CA TRP A 14 -5.90 -12.23 -3.03
C TRP A 14 -7.03 -13.23 -2.79
N ILE A 15 -8.29 -12.86 -3.06
CA ILE A 15 -9.42 -13.80 -3.05
C ILE A 15 -9.22 -14.87 -4.13
N VAL A 16 -8.85 -14.48 -5.35
CA VAL A 16 -8.59 -15.43 -6.44
C VAL A 16 -7.41 -16.34 -6.09
N VAL A 17 -6.34 -15.81 -5.48
CA VAL A 17 -5.19 -16.63 -5.06
C VAL A 17 -5.56 -17.58 -3.92
N GLY A 18 -6.26 -17.11 -2.89
CA GLY A 18 -6.62 -17.89 -1.70
C GLY A 18 -7.68 -18.95 -1.98
N VAL A 19 -8.63 -18.68 -2.86
CA VAL A 19 -9.69 -19.62 -3.24
C VAL A 19 -9.26 -20.47 -4.42
N GLY A 20 -8.69 -19.88 -5.47
CA GLY A 20 -8.27 -20.58 -6.70
C GLY A 20 -7.00 -21.42 -6.54
N GLY A 21 -6.02 -20.92 -5.77
CA GLY A 21 -4.74 -21.58 -5.53
C GLY A 21 -4.85 -23.01 -4.98
N PRO A 22 -5.72 -23.30 -3.99
CA PRO A 22 -5.92 -24.66 -3.49
C PRO A 22 -6.46 -25.66 -4.52
N PHE A 23 -7.18 -25.21 -5.56
CA PHE A 23 -7.74 -26.09 -6.59
C PHE A 23 -6.71 -26.52 -7.64
N ILE A 24 -5.68 -25.70 -7.89
CA ILE A 24 -4.62 -25.99 -8.86
C ILE A 24 -3.51 -26.89 -8.32
N VAL A 25 -3.55 -27.26 -7.03
CA VAL A 25 -2.49 -28.08 -6.41
C VAL A 25 -2.58 -29.55 -6.89
N PRO A 26 -1.50 -30.09 -7.49
CA PRO A 26 -1.47 -31.48 -7.97
C PRO A 26 -1.59 -32.49 -6.83
N LYS A 27 -2.06 -33.70 -7.18
CA LYS A 27 -2.23 -34.79 -6.21
C LYS A 27 -0.85 -35.31 -5.78
N GLY A 28 -0.53 -35.16 -4.50
CA GLY A 28 0.69 -35.68 -3.88
C GLY A 28 0.54 -35.81 -2.38
N ILE A 29 1.50 -36.45 -1.72
CA ILE A 29 1.51 -36.69 -0.26
C ILE A 29 1.38 -35.38 0.53
N ASN A 30 2.03 -34.32 0.06
CA ASN A 30 2.08 -33.02 0.73
C ASN A 30 0.95 -32.05 0.30
N ARG A 31 -0.08 -32.53 -0.40
CA ARG A 31 -1.13 -31.66 -0.98
C ARG A 31 -1.82 -30.79 0.06
N GLY A 32 -2.18 -31.36 1.21
CA GLY A 32 -2.86 -30.62 2.28
C GLY A 32 -2.00 -29.49 2.85
N ILE A 33 -0.70 -29.73 3.03
CA ILE A 33 0.25 -28.72 3.53
C ILE A 33 0.39 -27.58 2.51
N ILE A 34 0.52 -27.91 1.23
CA ILE A 34 0.64 -26.88 0.17
C ILE A 34 -0.64 -26.03 0.11
N GLN A 35 -1.82 -26.66 0.22
CA GLN A 35 -3.10 -25.93 0.25
C GLN A 35 -3.20 -24.99 1.45
N THR A 36 -2.84 -25.45 2.65
CA THR A 36 -2.89 -24.59 3.84
C THR A 36 -1.86 -23.48 3.80
N MET A 37 -0.65 -23.72 3.26
CA MET A 37 0.34 -22.66 3.05
C MET A 37 -0.16 -21.58 2.10
N ILE A 38 -0.77 -21.95 0.96
CA ILE A 38 -1.33 -20.99 0.00
C ILE A 38 -2.43 -20.14 0.64
N VAL A 39 -3.38 -20.75 1.36
CA VAL A 39 -4.47 -20.03 2.02
C VAL A 39 -3.94 -19.11 3.11
N LEU A 40 -3.04 -19.61 3.97
CA LEU A 40 -2.47 -18.83 5.07
C LEU A 40 -1.66 -17.64 4.56
N THR A 41 -0.86 -17.83 3.52
CA THR A 41 -0.13 -16.74 2.86
C THR A 41 -1.09 -15.72 2.25
N ALA A 42 -2.12 -16.16 1.52
CA ALA A 42 -3.09 -15.25 0.91
C ALA A 42 -3.80 -14.38 1.95
N VAL A 43 -4.23 -14.97 3.08
CA VAL A 43 -4.87 -14.23 4.17
C VAL A 43 -3.88 -13.26 4.83
N CYS A 44 -2.67 -13.70 5.14
CA CYS A 44 -1.68 -12.87 5.82
C CYS A 44 -1.23 -11.68 4.95
N CYS A 45 -0.97 -11.92 3.67
CA CYS A 45 -0.58 -10.86 2.74
C CYS A 45 -1.72 -9.87 2.47
N TRP A 46 -2.96 -10.34 2.37
CA TRP A 46 -4.12 -9.45 2.24
C TRP A 46 -4.33 -8.60 3.50
N LEU A 47 -4.25 -9.21 4.70
CA LEU A 47 -4.36 -8.51 5.98
C LEU A 47 -3.26 -7.46 6.14
N PHE A 48 -2.00 -7.81 5.88
CA PHE A 48 -0.89 -6.87 5.93
C PHE A 48 -1.15 -5.68 5.00
N TRP A 49 -1.52 -5.95 3.74
CA TRP A 49 -1.77 -4.92 2.74
C TRP A 49 -2.91 -3.97 3.15
N ILE A 50 -4.05 -4.50 3.58
CA ILE A 50 -5.21 -3.66 3.90
C ILE A 50 -4.95 -2.79 5.13
N LEU A 51 -4.26 -3.32 6.14
CA LEU A 51 -3.92 -2.57 7.35
C LEU A 51 -3.01 -1.38 7.04
N VAL A 52 -1.93 -1.59 6.27
CA VAL A 52 -1.02 -0.47 5.91
C VAL A 52 -1.70 0.54 5.00
N TYR A 53 -2.60 0.09 4.12
CA TYR A 53 -3.36 0.96 3.24
C TYR A 53 -4.35 1.84 4.02
N LEU A 54 -5.13 1.24 4.94
CA LEU A 54 -6.09 1.97 5.78
C LEU A 54 -5.41 3.00 6.68
N HIS A 55 -4.21 2.69 7.19
CA HIS A 55 -3.45 3.61 8.04
C HIS A 55 -3.07 4.92 7.34
N GLN A 56 -3.05 4.95 6.00
CA GLN A 56 -2.69 6.13 5.21
C GLN A 56 -3.89 6.95 4.72
N LEU A 57 -5.13 6.47 4.90
CA LEU A 57 -6.32 7.15 4.34
C LEU A 57 -6.69 8.46 5.04
N ASN A 58 -6.38 8.58 6.33
CA ASN A 58 -6.59 9.80 7.09
C ASN A 58 -5.34 10.10 7.95
N PRO A 59 -4.26 10.61 7.33
CA PRO A 59 -3.00 10.81 8.04
C PRO A 59 -3.10 12.00 8.99
N LEU A 60 -2.78 11.78 10.27
CA LEU A 60 -2.72 12.86 11.27
C LEU A 60 -1.38 13.62 11.24
N ILE A 61 -0.33 12.99 10.71
CA ILE A 61 1.04 13.51 10.72
C ILE A 61 1.57 13.52 9.29
N GLY A 62 2.00 14.70 8.84
CA GLY A 62 2.69 14.89 7.57
C GLY A 62 4.21 14.67 7.69
N PRO A 63 4.90 14.47 6.55
CA PRO A 63 6.35 14.29 6.54
C PRO A 63 7.07 15.60 6.92
N GLN A 64 8.11 15.50 7.76
CA GLN A 64 8.97 16.62 8.16
C GLN A 64 10.26 16.58 7.34
N LEU A 65 10.45 17.54 6.42
CA LEU A 65 11.62 17.58 5.53
C LEU A 65 12.42 18.87 5.68
N PRO A 66 13.76 18.83 5.56
CA PRO A 66 14.57 20.03 5.53
C PRO A 66 14.36 20.79 4.21
N VAL A 67 14.49 22.13 4.27
CA VAL A 67 14.22 23.05 3.15
C VAL A 67 14.97 22.67 1.87
N LYS A 68 16.23 22.23 1.98
CA LYS A 68 17.03 21.76 0.84
C LYS A 68 16.35 20.62 0.07
N THR A 69 15.71 19.69 0.77
CA THR A 69 15.04 18.53 0.18
C THR A 69 13.71 18.92 -0.43
N ILE A 70 12.98 19.87 0.19
CA ILE A 70 11.73 20.42 -0.37
C ILE A 70 12.01 21.12 -1.70
N ARG A 71 13.09 21.90 -1.78
CA ARG A 71 13.52 22.56 -3.02
C ARG A 71 13.84 21.55 -4.12
N TRP A 72 14.63 20.52 -3.80
CA TRP A 72 14.92 19.43 -4.74
C TRP A 72 13.67 18.68 -5.19
N LEU A 73 12.74 18.40 -4.27
CA LEU A 73 11.48 17.74 -4.58
C LEU A 73 10.62 18.59 -5.54
N SER A 74 10.59 19.91 -5.31
CA SER A 74 9.90 20.85 -6.20
C SER A 74 10.50 20.90 -7.59
N GLU A 75 11.83 20.81 -7.71
CA GLU A 75 12.53 20.80 -8.99
C GLU A 75 12.29 19.49 -9.76
N ALA A 76 12.27 18.35 -9.06
CA ALA A 76 12.11 17.04 -9.69
C ALA A 76 10.65 16.66 -9.99
N TRP A 77 9.70 17.03 -9.12
CA TRP A 77 8.30 16.57 -9.20
C TRP A 77 7.29 17.71 -9.42
N GLY A 78 7.71 18.98 -9.33
CA GLY A 78 6.86 20.16 -9.57
C GLY A 78 5.81 20.42 -8.46
N ASN A 79 5.40 21.68 -8.30
CA ASN A 79 4.30 22.13 -7.42
C ASN A 79 4.52 22.01 -5.90
N ALA A 80 5.67 22.42 -5.36
CA ALA A 80 5.71 22.70 -3.92
C ALA A 80 4.96 24.01 -3.62
N PRO A 81 3.88 24.01 -2.79
CA PRO A 81 3.35 25.26 -2.27
C PRO A 81 4.45 25.96 -1.47
N ILE A 82 4.59 27.28 -1.64
CA ILE A 82 5.55 28.08 -0.87
C ILE A 82 5.10 28.05 0.59
N LEU A 83 5.76 27.23 1.41
CA LEU A 83 5.46 27.11 2.84
C LEU A 83 6.19 28.16 3.69
N ILE A 84 7.19 28.83 3.12
CA ILE A 84 8.02 29.83 3.81
C ILE A 84 8.31 30.95 2.81
N ASP A 85 7.70 32.12 3.03
CA ASP A 85 8.07 33.33 2.32
C ASP A 85 9.49 33.76 2.75
N PRO A 86 10.47 33.93 1.84
CA PRO A 86 11.82 34.37 2.19
C PRO A 86 11.87 35.74 2.88
N THR A 87 10.77 36.49 2.90
CA THR A 87 10.62 37.79 3.57
C THR A 87 10.17 37.72 5.04
N GLY A 88 9.98 36.53 5.62
CA GLY A 88 9.72 36.36 7.06
C GLY A 88 8.33 36.79 7.53
N LYS A 89 7.38 37.06 6.62
CA LYS A 89 5.99 37.31 6.99
C LYS A 89 5.21 35.99 6.94
N GLN A 90 4.97 35.44 8.13
CA GLN A 90 4.02 34.35 8.34
C GLN A 90 2.62 34.85 7.96
N GLN A 91 1.90 34.11 7.12
CA GLN A 91 0.52 34.40 6.73
C GLN A 91 -0.45 33.85 7.78
#